data_AF-A0A914HTJ5-F1
#
_entry.id   AF-A0A914HTJ5-F1
#
_cell.length_a   1.000
_cell.length_b   1.000
_cell.length_c   1.000
_cell.angle_alpha   90.00
_cell.angle_beta   90.00
_cell.angle_gamma   90.00
#
_symmetry.space_group_name_H-M   'P 1'
#
loop_
_entity.id
_entity.type
_entity.pdbx_description
1 polymer ?
#
loop_
_entity_poly.entity_id
_entity_poly.type
_entity_poly.pdbx_seq_one_letter_code
_entity_poly.pdbx_strand_id
1 'polypeptide(L)'
;MRFLHTVNVLDPLPRKPLDFLLASAVVFFNLVFIREIEKSVANANKPTGWHNGRHHGNHEDLPITRDVIIYATFLYKNSTSFGTTGHDTFVMLMLAYRTDNFPFMRCARENIETEPVTAQLQSYDYTALCNQAIFIAICNFPTDLANDRRQNEGAMIDLGPQVLVNEQLRQTYADEPIFHELVVRKADQTPRNLLICVSRIFAFEKWQLLLTAMEVYKALGVDLVVMHIVSALSAVIKLINAYEAEGRLAVRKGFKLPILRAMNFDPELQIEYSGQLAMAHECFYEFRESAKFIALLDLDDLLVTIKFASLTDALNAASIKHSMAPYFYVNKLESGILLTRRQKNESTKASARNFMHKFRELILSKQMYNSEKLVLRPARIDAFWVHFTRDYKGKHKPVQLSNDYMTILHLSKDIKASAAEGYNEKFLTKIMNWPAAVNESDFLKKATTKKIIDQMPKKHYYFDAIRHCSRFINNYPNAPVQIPSPCLSYKLCNLPKVKVDCSVAKSKYYTKTIMPTNIYRVHVLRKSYFVKRKGGCFGRKLKF
;
A
#
# COMPACT_ATOMS: atom_id res chain seq x y z
N MET A 1 -40.78 -38.37 41.86
CA MET A 1 -39.40 -38.95 41.79
C MET A 1 -38.47 -37.90 42.40
N ARG A 2 -38.00 -38.11 43.63
CA ARG A 2 -36.64 -38.59 43.99
C ARG A 2 -35.51 -37.69 43.44
N PHE A 3 -34.64 -37.09 44.26
CA PHE A 3 -34.60 -36.87 45.72
C PHE A 3 -33.46 -35.86 46.04
N LEU A 4 -33.56 -35.18 47.21
CA LEU A 4 -32.52 -34.73 48.17
C LEU A 4 -31.01 -34.89 47.82
N HIS A 5 -30.03 -34.10 48.30
CA HIS A 5 -29.87 -33.12 49.41
C HIS A 5 -28.80 -32.05 48.93
N THR A 6 -28.32 -31.03 49.65
CA THR A 6 -28.41 -30.55 51.07
C THR A 6 -28.35 -29.00 51.10
N VAL A 7 -28.33 -28.38 52.29
CA VAL A 7 -28.07 -26.94 52.55
C VAL A 7 -27.16 -26.80 53.78
N ASN A 8 -26.33 -25.75 53.85
CA ASN A 8 -26.01 -24.90 55.04
C ASN A 8 -24.63 -24.22 54.87
N VAL A 9 -24.51 -22.89 54.72
CA VAL A 9 -24.80 -21.75 55.63
C VAL A 9 -23.57 -21.34 56.46
N LEU A 10 -23.10 -20.11 56.26
CA LEU A 10 -22.83 -19.10 57.31
C LEU A 10 -22.56 -17.71 56.68
N ASP A 11 -23.02 -16.66 57.37
CA ASP A 11 -23.12 -15.23 56.99
C ASP A 11 -21.79 -14.42 57.17
N PRO A 12 -21.77 -13.06 57.18
CA PRO A 12 -22.13 -12.12 56.10
C PRO A 12 -21.05 -11.02 55.81
N LEU A 13 -21.24 -10.25 54.71
CA LEU A 13 -20.91 -8.82 54.44
C LEU A 13 -19.69 -8.12 55.12
N PRO A 14 -18.91 -7.27 54.39
CA PRO A 14 -19.50 -6.09 53.73
C PRO A 14 -18.95 -5.70 52.34
N ARG A 15 -19.76 -4.89 51.64
CA ARG A 15 -19.46 -4.28 50.34
C ARG A 15 -18.32 -3.27 50.42
N LYS A 16 -17.42 -3.26 49.42
CA LYS A 16 -16.54 -2.12 49.12
C LYS A 16 -16.95 -1.47 47.78
N PRO A 17 -16.93 -0.13 47.66
CA PRO A 17 -17.33 0.57 46.43
C PRO A 17 -16.12 0.73 45.49
N LEU A 18 -15.95 -0.18 44.52
CA LEU A 18 -14.92 -0.03 43.48
C LEU A 18 -15.44 -0.24 42.05
N ASP A 19 -16.45 -1.09 41.85
CA ASP A 19 -16.90 -1.49 40.51
C ASP A 19 -17.66 -0.38 39.73
N PHE A 20 -18.24 0.60 40.44
CA PHE A 20 -18.94 1.72 39.80
C PHE A 20 -18.01 2.69 39.06
N LEU A 21 -16.75 2.81 39.47
CA LEU A 21 -15.76 3.69 38.82
C LEU A 21 -15.22 3.09 37.52
N LEU A 22 -15.02 1.76 37.47
CA LEU A 22 -14.58 1.07 36.26
C LEU A 22 -15.66 1.07 35.17
N ALA A 23 -16.93 0.80 35.54
CA ALA A 23 -18.05 0.90 34.60
C ALA A 23 -18.20 2.34 34.06
N SER A 24 -18.11 3.35 34.94
CA SER A 24 -18.19 4.76 34.54
C SER A 24 -17.04 5.18 33.62
N ALA A 25 -15.81 4.70 33.85
CA ALA A 25 -14.66 4.99 33.00
C ALA A 25 -14.78 4.37 31.60
N VAL A 26 -15.28 3.12 31.48
CA VAL A 26 -15.51 2.47 30.18
C VAL A 26 -16.63 3.19 29.41
N VAL A 27 -17.70 3.60 30.09
CA VAL A 27 -18.78 4.40 29.47
C VAL A 27 -18.27 5.79 29.06
N PHE A 28 -17.44 6.46 29.86
CA PHE A 28 -16.82 7.74 29.49
C PHE A 28 -15.86 7.62 28.32
N PHE A 29 -15.02 6.58 28.26
CA PHE A 29 -14.14 6.34 27.11
C PHE A 29 -14.95 6.09 25.84
N ASN A 30 -16.02 5.29 25.91
CA ASN A 30 -16.92 5.10 24.77
C ASN A 30 -17.63 6.40 24.37
N LEU A 31 -18.13 7.21 25.30
CA LEU A 31 -18.78 8.49 24.99
C LEU A 31 -17.81 9.56 24.44
N VAL A 32 -16.57 9.60 24.90
CA VAL A 32 -15.53 10.49 24.35
C VAL A 32 -15.08 10.01 22.97
N PHE A 33 -14.95 8.70 22.76
CA PHE A 33 -14.64 8.10 21.46
C PHE A 33 -15.77 8.30 20.45
N ILE A 34 -17.03 8.08 20.86
CA ILE A 34 -18.24 8.40 20.08
C ILE A 34 -18.28 9.89 19.77
N ARG A 35 -18.03 10.80 20.73
CA ARG A 35 -17.99 12.25 20.45
C ARG A 35 -16.87 12.67 19.50
N GLU A 36 -15.72 12.00 19.49
CA GLU A 36 -14.65 12.25 18.51
C GLU A 36 -14.98 11.64 17.13
N ILE A 37 -15.69 10.50 17.08
CA ILE A 37 -16.30 9.96 15.86
C ILE A 37 -17.34 10.95 15.33
N GLU A 38 -18.32 11.36 16.13
CA GLU A 38 -19.36 12.34 15.79
C GLU A 38 -18.77 13.67 15.32
N LYS A 39 -17.72 14.21 15.98
CA LYS A 39 -17.03 15.41 15.50
C LYS A 39 -16.27 15.18 14.20
N SER A 40 -15.70 14.00 13.98
CA SER A 40 -14.98 13.69 12.74
C SER A 40 -15.95 13.48 11.58
N VAL A 41 -17.05 12.76 11.81
CA VAL A 41 -18.18 12.57 10.89
C VAL A 41 -18.88 13.90 10.63
N ALA A 42 -19.18 14.73 11.63
CA ALA A 42 -19.77 16.05 11.43
C ALA A 42 -18.81 17.06 10.77
N ASN A 43 -17.50 16.84 10.79
CA ASN A 43 -16.53 17.60 9.98
C ASN A 43 -16.27 16.99 8.60
N ALA A 44 -16.75 15.77 8.33
CA ALA A 44 -16.78 15.15 7.00
C ALA A 44 -18.11 15.44 6.27
N ASN A 45 -19.22 15.37 6.99
CA ASN A 45 -20.60 15.63 6.56
C ASN A 45 -21.03 17.09 6.77
N LYS A 46 -20.09 17.99 7.10
CA LYS A 46 -20.39 19.43 7.16
C LYS A 46 -20.73 19.88 5.74
N PRO A 47 -21.95 20.40 5.48
CA PRO A 47 -22.25 20.91 4.15
C PRO A 47 -21.31 22.06 3.84
N THR A 48 -20.42 21.86 2.86
CA THR A 48 -19.93 22.97 2.04
C THR A 48 -21.17 23.61 1.44
N GLY A 49 -21.43 24.87 1.80
CA GLY A 49 -22.79 25.45 1.77
C GLY A 49 -23.53 25.20 0.45
N TRP A 50 -24.58 24.37 0.52
CA TRP A 50 -25.53 24.14 -0.56
C TRP A 50 -26.91 24.62 -0.10
N HIS A 51 -27.60 25.36 -0.96
CA HIS A 51 -28.93 25.87 -0.68
C HIS A 51 -29.98 24.75 -0.67
N ASN A 52 -30.99 24.90 0.19
CA ASN A 52 -32.08 23.94 0.36
C ASN A 52 -32.88 23.71 -0.94
N GLY A 53 -32.61 22.60 -1.63
CA GLY A 53 -33.58 21.91 -2.48
C GLY A 53 -34.30 20.83 -1.66
N ARG A 54 -35.62 20.68 -1.81
CA ARG A 54 -36.42 19.77 -0.96
C ARG A 54 -36.09 18.30 -1.25
N HIS A 55 -35.85 17.51 -0.20
CA HIS A 55 -35.74 16.06 -0.31
C HIS A 55 -37.09 15.42 -0.67
N HIS A 56 -37.16 14.79 -1.83
CA HIS A 56 -37.95 13.58 -2.03
C HIS A 56 -37.03 12.52 -2.65
N GLY A 57 -37.21 11.25 -2.27
CA GLY A 57 -36.28 10.19 -2.62
C GLY A 57 -36.41 9.73 -4.07
N ASN A 58 -35.28 9.55 -4.73
CA ASN A 58 -34.93 8.42 -5.60
C ASN A 58 -33.44 8.53 -5.97
N HIS A 59 -32.88 7.46 -6.53
CA HIS A 59 -31.49 7.26 -6.98
C HIS A 59 -30.58 8.50 -7.10
N GLU A 60 -29.38 8.41 -6.50
CA GLU A 60 -28.32 9.42 -6.65
C GLU A 60 -28.07 9.76 -8.12
N ASP A 61 -28.21 11.05 -8.47
CA ASP A 61 -27.79 11.59 -9.77
C ASP A 61 -26.27 11.49 -9.89
N LEU A 62 -25.81 10.33 -10.38
CA LEU A 62 -24.45 10.09 -10.80
C LEU A 62 -24.04 11.13 -11.85
N PRO A 63 -22.76 11.58 -11.87
CA PRO A 63 -22.32 12.54 -12.87
C PRO A 63 -22.55 11.97 -14.28
N ILE A 64 -23.15 12.78 -15.16
CA ILE A 64 -23.46 12.45 -16.56
C ILE A 64 -22.23 11.92 -17.32
N THR A 65 -21.03 12.36 -16.91
CA THR A 65 -19.75 11.82 -17.35
C THR A 65 -19.04 11.08 -16.21
N ARG A 66 -18.66 9.83 -16.47
CA ARG A 66 -17.94 8.92 -15.56
C ARG A 66 -16.45 8.95 -15.88
N ASP A 67 -15.59 9.00 -14.85
CA ASP A 67 -14.14 9.17 -15.03
C ASP A 67 -13.38 7.84 -14.91
N VAL A 68 -12.66 7.46 -15.97
CA VAL A 68 -11.75 6.29 -16.04
C VAL A 68 -10.31 6.77 -15.94
N ILE A 69 -9.53 6.23 -15.00
CA ILE A 69 -8.17 6.71 -14.68
C ILE A 69 -7.17 5.58 -14.91
N ILE A 70 -6.40 5.67 -16.00
CA ILE A 70 -5.31 4.74 -16.33
C ILE A 70 -4.04 5.26 -15.65
N TYR A 71 -3.53 4.50 -14.67
CA TYR A 71 -2.42 4.95 -13.82
C TYR A 71 -1.08 4.25 -14.11
N ALA A 72 -1.10 3.06 -14.69
CA ALA A 72 0.10 2.38 -15.17
C ALA A 72 -0.20 1.49 -16.38
N THR A 73 0.78 1.37 -17.27
CA THR A 73 0.75 0.46 -18.42
C THR A 73 2.13 -0.18 -18.54
N PHE A 74 2.16 -1.51 -18.66
CA PHE A 74 3.39 -2.30 -18.77
C PHE A 74 3.38 -3.13 -20.07
N LEU A 75 4.50 -3.12 -20.78
CA LEU A 75 4.78 -4.00 -21.92
C LEU A 75 5.75 -5.10 -21.47
N TYR A 76 5.34 -6.34 -21.69
CA TYR A 76 6.14 -7.56 -21.56
C TYR A 76 6.40 -8.10 -22.97
N LYS A 77 7.67 -8.31 -23.33
CA LYS A 77 8.06 -8.88 -24.62
C LYS A 77 8.10 -10.40 -24.52
N ASN A 78 7.46 -11.12 -25.44
CA ASN A 78 7.38 -12.59 -25.44
C ASN A 78 7.06 -13.18 -24.04
N SER A 79 5.98 -12.72 -23.42
CA SER A 79 5.63 -13.10 -22.05
C SER A 79 5.31 -14.59 -21.94
N THR A 80 5.69 -15.19 -20.81
CA THR A 80 5.24 -16.55 -20.45
C THR A 80 4.23 -16.56 -19.30
N SER A 81 4.07 -15.43 -18.60
CA SER A 81 3.19 -15.27 -17.45
C SER A 81 1.71 -15.26 -17.76
N PHE A 82 1.33 -14.69 -18.91
CA PHE A 82 -0.06 -14.42 -19.28
C PHE A 82 -0.66 -15.50 -20.21
N GLY A 83 -0.04 -16.69 -20.24
CA GLY A 83 -0.60 -17.89 -20.89
C GLY A 83 -0.53 -17.90 -22.42
N THR A 84 0.19 -16.96 -23.03
CA THR A 84 0.32 -16.80 -24.49
C THR A 84 1.79 -16.68 -24.88
N THR A 85 2.44 -17.82 -25.17
CA THR A 85 3.83 -17.84 -25.65
C THR A 85 3.94 -17.19 -27.04
N GLY A 86 5.06 -16.53 -27.34
CA GLY A 86 5.25 -15.83 -28.61
C GLY A 86 4.38 -14.57 -28.78
N HIS A 87 3.93 -13.98 -27.66
CA HIS A 87 3.13 -12.76 -27.65
C HIS A 87 3.77 -11.66 -26.80
N ASP A 88 3.65 -10.43 -27.29
CA ASP A 88 3.90 -9.21 -26.54
C ASP A 88 2.63 -8.87 -25.75
N THR A 89 2.71 -8.86 -24.43
CA THR A 89 1.58 -8.56 -23.55
C THR A 89 1.63 -7.10 -23.09
N PHE A 90 0.54 -6.37 -23.29
CA PHE A 90 0.27 -5.13 -22.58
C PHE A 90 -0.63 -5.39 -21.38
N VAL A 91 -0.24 -4.92 -20.21
CA VAL A 91 -1.11 -4.84 -19.03
C VAL A 91 -1.38 -3.38 -18.70
N MET A 92 -2.65 -3.02 -18.56
CA MET A 92 -3.10 -1.69 -18.16
C MET A 92 -3.77 -1.78 -16.79
N LEU A 93 -3.34 -0.92 -15.87
CA LEU A 93 -3.92 -0.78 -14.54
C LEU A 93 -4.77 0.49 -14.49
N MET A 94 -6.04 0.30 -14.15
CA MET A 94 -7.10 1.27 -14.32
C MET A 94 -7.92 1.42 -13.03
N LEU A 95 -8.51 2.59 -12.83
CA LEU A 95 -9.52 2.86 -11.83
C LEU A 95 -10.75 3.39 -12.53
N ALA A 96 -11.90 2.81 -12.24
CA ALA A 96 -13.20 3.23 -12.75
C ALA A 96 -14.26 2.98 -11.67
N TYR A 97 -15.52 3.32 -11.89
CA TYR A 97 -16.55 2.99 -10.92
C TYR A 97 -16.70 1.47 -10.81
N ARG A 98 -16.98 0.96 -9.60
CA ARG A 98 -17.22 -0.48 -9.37
C ARG A 98 -18.42 -1.07 -10.14
N THR A 99 -19.31 -0.22 -10.63
CA THR A 99 -20.45 -0.60 -11.48
C THR A 99 -20.17 -0.45 -12.98
N ASP A 100 -18.98 0.01 -13.37
CA ASP A 100 -18.57 0.04 -14.77
C ASP A 100 -18.27 -1.39 -15.26
N ASN A 101 -18.71 -1.68 -16.48
CA ASN A 101 -18.29 -2.86 -17.21
C ASN A 101 -17.74 -2.43 -18.56
N PHE A 102 -16.67 -3.09 -18.97
CA PHE A 102 -15.93 -2.82 -20.18
C PHE A 102 -15.77 -4.14 -20.97
N PRO A 103 -16.83 -4.66 -21.62
CA PRO A 103 -16.80 -5.94 -22.35
C PRO A 103 -16.10 -5.89 -23.72
N PHE A 104 -16.23 -4.79 -24.48
CA PHE A 104 -15.68 -4.66 -25.84
C PHE A 104 -14.37 -3.85 -25.92
N MET A 105 -13.48 -3.97 -24.93
CA MET A 105 -12.30 -3.11 -24.81
C MET A 105 -11.26 -3.63 -25.78
N ARG A 106 -10.63 -2.75 -26.56
CA ARG A 106 -9.57 -3.17 -27.48
C ARG A 106 -8.27 -2.44 -27.16
N CYS A 107 -7.15 -3.09 -27.44
CA CYS A 107 -5.84 -2.45 -27.49
C CYS A 107 -5.34 -2.45 -28.93
N ALA A 108 -4.64 -1.40 -29.33
CA ALA A 108 -3.86 -1.37 -30.57
C ALA A 108 -2.41 -0.94 -30.29
N ARG A 109 -1.49 -1.32 -31.19
CA ARG A 109 -0.09 -0.88 -31.18
C ARG A 109 0.06 0.29 -32.15
N GLU A 110 0.83 1.29 -31.75
CA GLU A 110 1.12 2.44 -32.60
C GLU A 110 2.05 2.01 -33.75
N ASN A 111 1.73 2.39 -34.99
CA ASN A 111 2.52 2.13 -36.20
C ASN A 111 2.62 0.66 -36.67
N ILE A 112 1.62 -0.18 -36.39
CA ILE A 112 1.46 -1.52 -36.98
C ILE A 112 0.04 -1.65 -37.52
N GLU A 113 -0.12 -2.22 -38.73
CA GLU A 113 -1.42 -2.58 -39.34
C GLU A 113 -2.09 -3.80 -38.66
N THR A 114 -1.81 -4.02 -37.37
CA THR A 114 -2.48 -5.06 -36.58
C THR A 114 -3.86 -4.58 -36.14
N GLU A 115 -4.88 -5.35 -36.48
CA GLU A 115 -6.23 -5.24 -35.94
C GLU A 115 -6.24 -5.07 -34.41
N PRO A 116 -7.10 -4.22 -33.83
CA PRO A 116 -7.19 -4.03 -32.39
C PRO A 116 -7.60 -5.33 -31.67
N VAL A 117 -6.80 -5.76 -30.69
CA VAL A 117 -7.03 -7.00 -29.95
C VAL A 117 -7.94 -6.75 -28.75
N THR A 118 -8.96 -7.59 -28.57
CA THR A 118 -9.85 -7.54 -27.39
C THR A 118 -9.08 -7.76 -26.09
N ALA A 119 -9.25 -6.85 -25.14
CA ALA A 119 -8.64 -6.91 -23.82
C ALA A 119 -9.37 -7.92 -22.92
N GLN A 120 -8.60 -8.81 -22.29
CA GLN A 120 -9.07 -9.61 -21.17
C GLN A 120 -9.11 -8.72 -19.93
N LEU A 121 -10.31 -8.52 -19.36
CA LEU A 121 -10.51 -7.63 -18.24
C LEU A 121 -10.84 -8.38 -16.95
N GLN A 122 -10.22 -7.94 -15.86
CA GLN A 122 -10.51 -8.40 -14.51
C GLN A 122 -10.76 -7.18 -13.60
N SER A 123 -11.84 -7.22 -12.84
CA SER A 123 -12.24 -6.15 -11.89
C SER A 123 -12.11 -6.65 -10.45
N TYR A 124 -11.47 -5.85 -9.60
CA TYR A 124 -11.15 -6.19 -8.23
C TYR A 124 -11.78 -5.20 -7.25
N ASP A 125 -12.86 -5.64 -6.61
CA ASP A 125 -13.55 -4.97 -5.50
C ASP A 125 -13.55 -5.92 -4.28
N TYR A 126 -12.55 -5.76 -3.42
CA TYR A 126 -12.31 -6.69 -2.29
C TYR A 126 -13.15 -6.37 -1.05
N THR A 127 -13.67 -5.14 -0.93
CA THR A 127 -14.37 -4.68 0.27
C THR A 127 -15.77 -4.12 0.01
N ALA A 128 -16.11 -3.74 -1.23
CA ALA A 128 -17.38 -3.11 -1.61
C ALA A 128 -17.73 -1.82 -0.84
N LEU A 129 -16.73 -1.17 -0.20
CA LEU A 129 -16.90 0.06 0.59
C LEU A 129 -16.67 1.35 -0.21
N CYS A 130 -16.10 1.24 -1.40
CA CYS A 130 -15.62 2.37 -2.20
C CYS A 130 -16.30 2.39 -3.56
N ASN A 131 -16.51 3.59 -4.11
CA ASN A 131 -17.15 3.73 -5.42
C ASN A 131 -16.21 3.41 -6.58
N GLN A 132 -14.88 3.53 -6.40
CA GLN A 132 -13.89 3.13 -7.40
C GLN A 132 -13.30 1.75 -7.10
N ALA A 133 -13.24 0.91 -8.13
CA ALA A 133 -12.57 -0.40 -8.12
C ALA A 133 -11.31 -0.39 -9.00
N ILE A 134 -10.43 -1.38 -8.80
CA ILE A 134 -9.26 -1.58 -9.67
C ILE A 134 -9.65 -2.49 -10.82
N PHE A 135 -9.33 -2.07 -12.04
CA PHE A 135 -9.50 -2.85 -13.25
C PHE A 135 -8.13 -3.14 -13.85
N ILE A 136 -7.94 -4.39 -14.30
CA ILE A 136 -6.72 -4.87 -14.94
C ILE A 136 -7.10 -5.38 -16.31
N ALA A 137 -6.58 -4.74 -17.34
CA ALA A 137 -6.82 -5.10 -18.73
C ALA A 137 -5.54 -5.68 -19.34
N ILE A 138 -5.65 -6.85 -19.96
CA ILE A 138 -4.53 -7.61 -20.53
C ILE A 138 -4.78 -7.81 -22.02
N CYS A 139 -3.85 -7.39 -22.86
CA CYS A 139 -3.91 -7.50 -24.32
C CYS A 139 -2.66 -8.22 -24.84
N ASN A 140 -2.84 -9.33 -25.54
CA ASN A 140 -1.75 -10.14 -26.07
C ASN A 140 -1.67 -9.96 -27.59
N PHE A 141 -0.56 -9.45 -28.09
CA PHE A 141 -0.31 -9.27 -29.52
C PHE A 141 0.74 -10.29 -29.99
N PRO A 142 0.62 -10.87 -31.19
CA PRO A 142 1.70 -11.68 -31.75
C PRO A 142 3.03 -10.91 -31.72
N THR A 143 4.13 -11.56 -31.30
CA THR A 143 5.44 -10.90 -31.26
C THR A 143 6.00 -10.75 -32.69
N ASP A 144 6.05 -9.51 -33.17
CA ASP A 144 6.76 -9.15 -34.40
C ASP A 144 8.28 -9.05 -34.14
N LEU A 145 8.98 -10.14 -34.38
CA LEU A 145 10.45 -10.23 -34.25
C LEU A 145 11.22 -9.37 -35.27
N ALA A 146 10.59 -8.86 -36.32
CA ALA A 146 11.25 -8.08 -37.36
C ALA A 146 11.33 -6.57 -37.01
N ASN A 147 10.40 -6.04 -36.21
CA ASN A 147 10.31 -4.61 -35.88
C ASN A 147 10.91 -4.18 -34.53
N ASP A 148 11.51 -5.09 -33.74
CA ASP A 148 12.01 -4.85 -32.36
C ASP A 148 13.11 -3.77 -32.23
N ARG A 149 13.55 -3.17 -33.36
CA ARG A 149 14.44 -2.00 -33.38
C ARG A 149 13.79 -0.67 -32.99
N ARG A 150 12.44 -0.56 -32.96
CA ARG A 150 11.75 0.69 -32.57
C ARG A 150 11.73 0.85 -31.05
N GLN A 151 12.55 1.76 -30.53
CA GLN A 151 12.73 1.91 -29.07
C GLN A 151 11.49 2.43 -28.32
N ASN A 152 10.57 3.09 -29.02
CA ASN A 152 9.31 3.61 -28.49
C ASN A 152 8.14 2.93 -29.20
N GLU A 153 7.50 1.97 -28.54
CA GLU A 153 6.21 1.42 -28.97
C GLU A 153 5.11 2.14 -28.21
N GLY A 154 4.37 3.03 -28.89
CA GLY A 154 3.11 3.52 -28.37
C GLY A 154 2.08 2.39 -28.30
N ALA A 155 1.23 2.45 -27.29
CA ALA A 155 0.01 1.65 -27.25
C ALA A 155 -1.18 2.59 -27.15
N MET A 156 -2.27 2.17 -27.78
CA MET A 156 -3.54 2.86 -27.74
C MET A 156 -4.56 1.95 -27.09
N ILE A 157 -5.31 2.48 -26.14
CA ILE A 157 -6.54 1.84 -25.67
C ILE A 157 -7.71 2.37 -26.49
N ASP A 158 -8.52 1.47 -27.01
CA ASP A 158 -9.82 1.79 -27.61
C ASP A 158 -10.92 1.38 -26.63
N LEU A 159 -11.60 2.41 -26.11
CA LEU A 159 -12.78 2.27 -25.27
C LEU A 159 -14.07 2.56 -26.06
N GLY A 160 -13.98 2.93 -27.35
CA GLY A 160 -15.11 3.38 -28.17
C GLY A 160 -16.29 2.40 -28.24
N PRO A 161 -16.08 1.12 -28.61
CA PRO A 161 -17.15 0.12 -28.74
C PRO A 161 -17.96 -0.16 -27.46
N GLN A 162 -17.43 0.24 -26.29
CA GLN A 162 -17.99 -0.08 -24.98
C GLN A 162 -18.98 0.96 -24.46
N VAL A 163 -18.87 2.18 -24.96
CA VAL A 163 -19.48 3.39 -24.38
C VAL A 163 -20.90 3.62 -24.91
N LEU A 164 -21.43 2.63 -25.62
CA LEU A 164 -22.55 2.77 -26.52
C LEU A 164 -23.67 1.80 -26.09
N VAL A 165 -24.49 2.23 -25.13
CA VAL A 165 -25.69 1.48 -24.70
C VAL A 165 -26.62 1.25 -25.89
N ASN A 166 -26.75 2.26 -26.76
CA ASN A 166 -27.51 2.21 -28.00
C ASN A 166 -26.81 1.33 -29.06
N GLU A 167 -27.54 0.36 -29.60
CA GLU A 167 -27.07 -0.61 -30.59
C GLU A 167 -26.78 0.02 -31.98
N GLN A 168 -27.57 1.02 -32.37
CA GLN A 168 -27.39 1.75 -33.62
C GLN A 168 -26.11 2.61 -33.59
N LEU A 169 -25.82 3.24 -32.45
CA LEU A 169 -24.52 3.90 -32.22
C LEU A 169 -23.38 2.88 -32.18
N ARG A 170 -23.55 1.69 -31.56
CA ARG A 170 -22.56 0.60 -31.65
C ARG A 170 -22.26 0.25 -33.09
N GLN A 171 -23.27 0.05 -33.93
CA GLN A 171 -23.10 -0.25 -35.35
C GLN A 171 -22.42 0.90 -36.12
N THR A 172 -22.66 2.16 -35.74
CA THR A 172 -22.06 3.34 -36.40
C THR A 172 -20.59 3.58 -36.00
N TYR A 173 -20.21 3.26 -34.75
CA TYR A 173 -18.88 3.57 -34.18
C TYR A 173 -18.06 2.33 -33.78
N ALA A 174 -18.49 1.10 -34.10
CA ALA A 174 -17.67 -0.10 -33.94
C ALA A 174 -16.41 -0.06 -34.83
N ASP A 175 -16.57 0.55 -36.01
CA ASP A 175 -15.57 0.63 -37.07
C ASP A 175 -14.57 1.78 -36.86
N GLU A 176 -14.93 2.84 -36.10
CA GLU A 176 -14.05 3.94 -35.74
C GLU A 176 -13.53 3.82 -34.29
N PRO A 177 -12.33 3.27 -34.06
CA PRO A 177 -11.77 3.12 -32.72
C PRO A 177 -11.46 4.46 -32.05
N ILE A 178 -11.93 4.66 -30.82
CA ILE A 178 -11.69 5.87 -30.04
C ILE A 178 -10.40 5.68 -29.25
N PHE A 179 -9.29 5.81 -29.95
CA PHE A 179 -7.97 5.62 -29.37
C PHE A 179 -7.57 6.72 -28.37
N HIS A 180 -7.00 6.28 -27.25
CA HIS A 180 -6.27 7.10 -26.29
C HIS A 180 -4.82 6.58 -26.18
N GLU A 181 -3.86 7.43 -26.52
CA GLU A 181 -2.42 7.15 -26.41
C GLU A 181 -1.99 6.97 -24.94
N LEU A 182 -1.35 5.83 -24.66
CA LEU A 182 -0.89 5.39 -23.34
C LEU A 182 0.58 5.70 -23.10
N VAL A 183 0.97 5.90 -21.84
CA VAL A 183 2.39 5.89 -21.44
C VAL A 183 2.80 4.49 -21.05
N VAL A 184 3.26 3.74 -22.05
CA VAL A 184 3.81 2.40 -21.91
C VAL A 184 5.14 2.46 -21.17
N ARG A 185 5.28 1.63 -20.13
CA ARG A 185 6.55 1.34 -19.48
C ARG A 185 6.98 -0.06 -19.88
N LYS A 186 8.27 -0.31 -20.09
CA LYS A 186 8.77 -1.70 -20.17
C LYS A 186 8.67 -2.32 -18.78
N ALA A 187 8.14 -3.54 -18.67
CA ALA A 187 8.23 -4.30 -17.44
C ALA A 187 9.70 -4.57 -17.10
N ASP A 188 10.04 -4.69 -15.82
CA ASP A 188 11.39 -5.03 -15.41
C ASP A 188 11.75 -6.45 -15.87
N GLN A 189 12.99 -6.63 -16.33
CA GLN A 189 13.53 -7.87 -16.90
C GLN A 189 14.77 -8.37 -16.14
N THR A 190 15.16 -7.73 -15.02
CA THR A 190 16.35 -8.08 -14.23
C THR A 190 15.97 -9.13 -13.18
N PRO A 191 16.43 -10.39 -13.29
CA PRO A 191 16.01 -11.44 -12.37
C PRO A 191 16.34 -11.11 -10.91
N ARG A 192 15.37 -11.28 -10.02
CA ARG A 192 15.48 -11.08 -8.57
C ARG A 192 14.82 -12.23 -7.82
N ASN A 193 15.42 -12.65 -6.72
CA ASN A 193 14.86 -13.66 -5.85
C ASN A 193 13.74 -13.08 -4.97
N LEU A 194 14.02 -11.97 -4.29
CA LEU A 194 13.08 -11.34 -3.36
C LEU A 194 13.06 -9.83 -3.54
N LEU A 195 11.86 -9.33 -3.84
CA LEU A 195 11.53 -7.92 -3.92
C LEU A 195 10.52 -7.53 -2.83
N ILE A 196 10.64 -6.32 -2.28
CA ILE A 196 9.72 -5.80 -1.27
C ILE A 196 8.98 -4.58 -1.83
N CYS A 197 7.67 -4.70 -1.98
CA CYS A 197 6.79 -3.59 -2.38
C CYS A 197 6.24 -2.89 -1.14
N VAL A 198 6.55 -1.59 -1.01
CA VAL A 198 6.03 -0.72 0.04
C VAL A 198 5.15 0.37 -0.56
N SER A 199 3.86 0.34 -0.23
CA SER A 199 2.81 1.23 -0.72
C SER A 199 1.76 1.44 0.38
N ARG A 200 1.13 2.61 0.57
CA ARG A 200 1.38 3.96 0.00
C ARG A 200 2.01 4.83 1.09
N ILE A 201 3.13 5.47 0.79
CA ILE A 201 3.90 6.24 1.78
C ILE A 201 3.55 7.72 1.68
N PHE A 202 3.08 8.33 2.77
CA PHE A 202 2.70 9.73 2.83
C PHE A 202 3.14 10.40 4.15
N ALA A 203 3.52 11.68 4.05
CA ALA A 203 4.15 12.48 5.09
C ALA A 203 5.24 11.76 5.92
N PHE A 204 6.03 10.94 5.25
CA PHE A 204 7.04 10.12 5.89
C PHE A 204 8.18 10.96 6.49
N GLU A 205 8.52 10.63 7.73
CA GLU A 205 9.50 11.33 8.55
C GLU A 205 10.38 10.43 9.43
N LYS A 206 9.97 9.17 9.67
CA LYS A 206 10.71 8.19 10.47
C LYS A 206 11.84 7.55 9.67
N TRP A 207 12.83 8.36 9.33
CA TRP A 207 14.05 7.95 8.63
C TRP A 207 14.77 6.78 9.30
N GLN A 208 14.59 6.58 10.62
CA GLN A 208 15.11 5.42 11.35
C GLN A 208 14.51 4.09 10.86
N LEU A 209 13.22 4.06 10.49
CA LEU A 209 12.57 2.87 9.92
C LEU A 209 13.13 2.56 8.53
N LEU A 210 13.35 3.59 7.70
CA LEU A 210 13.99 3.42 6.39
C LEU A 210 15.40 2.84 6.53
N LEU A 211 16.25 3.46 7.36
CA LEU A 211 17.63 3.02 7.57
C LEU A 211 17.64 1.57 8.10
N THR A 212 16.83 1.28 9.13
CA THR A 212 16.56 -0.08 9.62
C THR A 212 16.22 -1.06 8.50
N ALA A 213 15.19 -0.75 7.71
CA ALA A 213 14.70 -1.65 6.67
C ALA A 213 15.79 -1.90 5.63
N MET A 214 16.43 -0.85 5.10
CA MET A 214 17.44 -0.98 4.05
C MET A 214 18.66 -1.79 4.49
N GLU A 215 19.20 -1.55 5.69
CA GLU A 215 20.38 -2.29 6.18
C GLU A 215 20.05 -3.76 6.52
N VAL A 216 18.91 -4.03 7.16
CA VAL A 216 18.47 -5.39 7.48
C VAL A 216 18.15 -6.17 6.20
N TYR A 217 17.43 -5.58 5.26
CA TYR A 217 17.09 -6.22 3.99
C TYR A 217 18.33 -6.48 3.12
N LYS A 218 19.32 -5.58 3.13
CA LYS A 218 20.64 -5.80 2.52
C LYS A 218 21.37 -6.99 3.17
N ALA A 219 21.33 -7.11 4.50
CA ALA A 219 21.94 -8.21 5.23
C ALA A 219 21.22 -9.56 5.02
N LEU A 220 19.91 -9.54 4.77
CA LEU A 220 19.06 -10.73 4.61
C LEU A 220 18.78 -11.13 3.14
N GLY A 221 19.57 -10.62 2.19
CA GLY A 221 19.51 -11.05 0.80
C GLY A 221 18.24 -10.63 0.05
N VAL A 222 17.69 -9.46 0.36
CA VAL A 222 16.68 -8.78 -0.47
C VAL A 222 17.39 -8.07 -1.62
N ASP A 223 16.90 -8.29 -2.84
CA ASP A 223 17.51 -7.73 -4.04
C ASP A 223 17.13 -6.26 -4.25
N LEU A 224 15.84 -5.93 -4.05
CA LEU A 224 15.30 -4.58 -4.26
C LEU A 224 14.12 -4.28 -3.32
N VAL A 225 14.13 -3.08 -2.73
CA VAL A 225 12.94 -2.47 -2.11
C VAL A 225 12.33 -1.47 -3.11
N VAL A 226 11.00 -1.45 -3.23
CA VAL A 226 10.28 -0.52 -4.11
C VAL A 226 9.31 0.31 -3.26
N MET A 227 9.50 1.63 -3.22
CA MET A 227 8.72 2.53 -2.37
C MET A 227 7.85 3.49 -3.19
N HIS A 228 6.53 3.40 -3.01
CA HIS A 228 5.56 4.34 -3.60
C HIS A 228 5.34 5.54 -2.68
N ILE A 229 6.03 6.64 -2.96
CA ILE A 229 6.07 7.82 -2.09
C ILE A 229 5.24 8.97 -2.66
N VAL A 230 4.24 9.41 -1.89
CA VAL A 230 3.35 10.55 -2.20
C VAL A 230 3.73 11.81 -1.44
N SER A 231 4.29 11.67 -0.24
CA SER A 231 5.00 12.77 0.43
C SER A 231 5.94 12.28 1.53
N ALA A 232 7.02 13.02 1.71
CA ALA A 232 7.96 12.85 2.81
C ALA A 232 8.63 14.19 3.13
N LEU A 233 9.23 14.30 4.31
CA LEU A 233 10.09 15.45 4.63
C LEU A 233 11.24 15.53 3.63
N SER A 234 11.55 16.74 3.13
CA SER A 234 12.57 16.91 2.07
C SER A 234 13.98 16.50 2.52
N ALA A 235 14.28 16.51 3.83
CA ALA A 235 15.50 15.93 4.38
C ALA A 235 15.54 14.41 4.19
N VAL A 236 14.43 13.71 4.48
CA VAL A 236 14.32 12.25 4.38
C VAL A 236 14.38 11.78 2.92
N ILE A 237 13.84 12.56 1.97
CA ILE A 237 14.05 12.31 0.53
C ILE A 237 15.54 12.30 0.15
N LYS A 238 16.42 13.08 0.80
CA LYS A 238 17.86 13.01 0.49
C LYS A 238 18.45 11.63 0.85
N LEU A 239 18.03 11.04 1.97
CA LEU A 239 18.47 9.70 2.39
C LEU A 239 17.89 8.60 1.49
N ILE A 240 16.61 8.73 1.13
CA ILE A 240 15.93 7.87 0.16
C ILE A 240 16.68 7.88 -1.17
N ASN A 241 17.00 9.07 -1.71
CA ASN A 241 17.75 9.19 -2.96
C ASN A 241 19.18 8.64 -2.85
N ALA A 242 19.80 8.68 -1.66
CA ALA A 242 21.12 8.09 -1.44
C ALA A 242 21.08 6.54 -1.47
N TYR A 243 20.01 5.92 -0.94
CA TYR A 243 19.77 4.48 -1.11
C TYR A 243 19.34 4.10 -2.54
N GLU A 244 18.58 4.97 -3.23
CA GLU A 244 18.22 4.79 -4.65
C GLU A 244 19.49 4.79 -5.53
N ALA A 245 20.46 5.66 -5.22
CA ALA A 245 21.76 5.69 -5.89
C ALA A 245 22.68 4.48 -5.56
N GLU A 246 22.39 3.67 -4.54
CA GLU A 246 23.07 2.39 -4.29
C GLU A 246 22.42 1.22 -5.07
N GLY A 247 21.33 1.47 -5.80
CA GLY A 247 20.59 0.44 -6.54
C GLY A 247 19.78 -0.52 -5.68
N ARG A 248 19.72 -0.31 -4.35
CA ARG A 248 18.98 -1.15 -3.38
C ARG A 248 17.53 -0.72 -3.19
N LEU A 249 17.18 0.48 -3.60
CA LEU A 249 15.87 1.09 -3.47
C LEU A 249 15.42 1.66 -4.82
N ALA A 250 14.17 1.41 -5.22
CA ALA A 250 13.53 2.04 -6.35
C ALA A 250 12.37 2.93 -5.87
N VAL A 251 12.42 4.24 -6.13
CA VAL A 251 11.37 5.17 -5.70
C VAL A 251 10.38 5.37 -6.82
N ARG A 252 9.16 4.90 -6.63
CA ARG A 252 8.01 5.25 -7.47
C ARG A 252 7.32 6.47 -6.88
N LYS A 253 7.07 7.45 -7.75
CA LYS A 253 6.54 8.76 -7.37
C LYS A 253 5.03 8.59 -7.35
N GLY A 254 4.49 8.18 -6.19
CA GLY A 254 3.12 7.71 -6.06
C GLY A 254 2.13 8.76 -6.59
N PHE A 255 1.25 8.33 -7.49
CA PHE A 255 0.35 9.23 -8.18
C PHE A 255 -0.70 9.86 -7.25
N LYS A 256 -1.31 10.94 -7.75
CA LYS A 256 -2.51 11.53 -7.17
C LYS A 256 -3.59 11.59 -8.20
N LEU A 257 -4.78 11.10 -7.87
CA LEU A 257 -5.90 11.07 -8.80
C LEU A 257 -6.25 12.50 -9.27
N PRO A 258 -6.67 12.67 -10.54
CA PRO A 258 -7.06 13.98 -11.06
C PRO A 258 -8.25 14.51 -10.26
N ILE A 259 -8.24 15.82 -9.96
CA ILE A 259 -9.38 16.51 -9.36
C ILE A 259 -9.76 17.62 -10.32
N LEU A 260 -10.91 17.48 -10.98
CA LEU A 260 -11.46 18.44 -11.93
C LEU A 260 -12.65 19.17 -11.32
N ARG A 261 -12.89 20.43 -11.73
CA ARG A 261 -14.11 21.16 -11.33
C ARG A 261 -15.40 20.49 -11.80
N ALA A 262 -15.33 19.68 -12.85
CA ALA A 262 -16.46 18.92 -13.39
C ALA A 262 -16.72 17.60 -12.65
N MET A 263 -15.85 17.19 -11.72
CA MET A 263 -16.13 16.10 -10.79
C MET A 263 -16.91 16.68 -9.60
N ASN A 264 -18.07 16.11 -9.28
CA ASN A 264 -18.83 16.42 -8.07
C ASN A 264 -18.30 15.71 -6.81
N PHE A 265 -17.13 15.06 -6.89
CA PHE A 265 -16.50 14.31 -5.80
C PHE A 265 -14.95 14.42 -5.84
N ASP A 266 -14.30 14.08 -4.73
CA ASP A 266 -12.84 13.90 -4.66
C ASP A 266 -12.50 12.42 -4.84
N PRO A 267 -11.88 11.98 -5.96
CA PRO A 267 -11.64 10.55 -6.21
C PRO A 267 -10.70 9.89 -5.20
N GLU A 268 -9.82 10.63 -4.51
CA GLU A 268 -9.01 10.03 -3.42
C GLU A 268 -9.82 9.77 -2.12
N LEU A 269 -11.08 10.21 -2.07
CA LEU A 269 -12.07 9.78 -1.07
C LEU A 269 -12.97 8.65 -1.57
N GLN A 270 -12.75 8.14 -2.80
CA GLN A 270 -13.56 7.09 -3.42
C GLN A 270 -12.77 5.82 -3.78
N ILE A 271 -11.49 5.76 -3.36
CA ILE A 271 -10.59 4.62 -3.55
C ILE A 271 -10.07 4.08 -2.21
N GLU A 272 -10.06 2.76 -2.08
CA GLU A 272 -9.71 2.04 -0.85
C GLU A 272 -8.27 2.35 -0.37
N TYR A 273 -8.10 2.57 0.94
CA TYR A 273 -6.84 2.93 1.60
C TYR A 273 -6.09 4.08 0.89
N SER A 274 -6.84 5.05 0.36
CA SER A 274 -6.32 6.14 -0.47
C SER A 274 -5.42 5.66 -1.63
N GLY A 275 -5.74 4.55 -2.29
CA GLY A 275 -4.97 4.03 -3.43
C GLY A 275 -3.70 3.26 -3.06
N GLN A 276 -3.56 2.81 -1.81
CA GLN A 276 -2.54 1.83 -1.41
C GLN A 276 -2.57 0.58 -2.29
N LEU A 277 -3.77 0.03 -2.54
CA LEU A 277 -3.92 -1.16 -3.37
C LEU A 277 -3.45 -0.95 -4.82
N ALA A 278 -3.80 0.20 -5.41
CA ALA A 278 -3.44 0.51 -6.79
C ALA A 278 -1.92 0.62 -6.98
N MET A 279 -1.22 1.24 -6.01
CA MET A 279 0.25 1.33 -6.01
C MET A 279 0.94 -0.01 -5.67
N ALA A 280 0.29 -0.88 -4.91
CA ALA A 280 0.77 -2.25 -4.71
C ALA A 280 0.72 -3.05 -6.03
N HIS A 281 -0.36 -2.92 -6.80
CA HIS A 281 -0.48 -3.52 -8.14
C HIS A 281 0.52 -2.91 -9.13
N GLU A 282 0.76 -1.58 -9.10
CA GLU A 282 1.80 -0.94 -9.92
C GLU A 282 3.18 -1.59 -9.68
N CYS A 283 3.53 -1.84 -8.41
CA CYS A 283 4.74 -2.57 -8.04
C CYS A 283 4.74 -4.03 -8.51
N PHE A 284 3.65 -4.77 -8.24
CA PHE A 284 3.57 -6.19 -8.57
C PHE A 284 3.70 -6.45 -10.06
N TYR A 285 2.99 -5.68 -10.89
CA TYR A 285 3.05 -5.84 -12.33
C TYR A 285 4.41 -5.43 -12.89
N GLU A 286 4.99 -4.31 -12.45
CA GLU A 286 6.32 -3.87 -12.91
C GLU A 286 7.39 -4.98 -12.80
N PHE A 287 7.34 -5.78 -11.73
CA PHE A 287 8.33 -6.84 -11.46
C PHE A 287 7.78 -8.28 -11.60
N ARG A 288 6.61 -8.47 -12.25
CA ARG A 288 5.88 -9.76 -12.23
C ARG A 288 6.65 -10.92 -12.86
N GLU A 289 7.42 -10.66 -13.91
CA GLU A 289 8.21 -11.69 -14.61
C GLU A 289 9.65 -11.77 -14.08
N SER A 290 10.16 -10.69 -13.48
CA SER A 290 11.54 -10.61 -13.00
C SER A 290 11.72 -11.08 -11.56
N ALA A 291 10.68 -11.05 -10.71
CA ALA A 291 10.77 -11.41 -9.29
C ALA A 291 10.22 -12.82 -9.00
N LYS A 292 11.03 -13.68 -8.37
CA LYS A 292 10.60 -15.00 -7.89
C LYS A 292 9.62 -14.90 -6.71
N PHE A 293 9.85 -13.94 -5.81
CA PHE A 293 8.99 -13.60 -4.68
C PHE A 293 8.80 -12.08 -4.57
N ILE A 294 7.58 -11.65 -4.24
CA ILE A 294 7.25 -10.26 -3.93
C ILE A 294 6.57 -10.20 -2.55
N ALA A 295 7.19 -9.54 -1.58
CA ALA A 295 6.59 -9.27 -0.28
C ALA A 295 5.85 -7.93 -0.30
N LEU A 296 4.60 -7.91 0.19
CA LEU A 296 3.79 -6.71 0.36
C LEU A 296 3.85 -6.26 1.81
N LEU A 297 4.60 -5.20 2.11
CA LEU A 297 4.89 -4.76 3.48
C LEU A 297 4.61 -3.27 3.67
N ASP A 298 4.18 -2.89 4.87
CA ASP A 298 4.18 -1.49 5.28
C ASP A 298 5.61 -1.08 5.69
N LEU A 299 5.95 0.22 5.73
CA LEU A 299 7.33 0.64 6.03
C LEU A 299 7.74 0.40 7.50
N ASP A 300 6.77 0.23 8.38
CA ASP A 300 6.96 -0.23 9.76
C ASP A 300 6.86 -1.76 9.92
N ASP A 301 6.68 -2.52 8.84
CA ASP A 301 6.77 -3.98 8.85
C ASP A 301 8.17 -4.44 8.43
N LEU A 302 9.00 -4.83 9.40
CA LEU A 302 10.32 -5.39 9.11
C LEU A 302 10.26 -6.92 9.05
N LEU A 303 10.35 -7.47 7.85
CA LEU A 303 10.42 -8.91 7.60
C LEU A 303 11.81 -9.46 7.97
N VAL A 304 11.84 -10.49 8.82
CA VAL A 304 13.05 -11.14 9.32
C VAL A 304 12.95 -12.67 9.25
N THR A 305 14.09 -13.35 9.20
CA THR A 305 14.21 -14.80 9.43
C THR A 305 15.04 -15.09 10.68
N ILE A 306 14.73 -16.22 11.34
CA ILE A 306 15.38 -16.68 12.57
C ILE A 306 16.30 -17.88 12.26
N LYS A 307 15.80 -18.87 11.50
CA LYS A 307 16.50 -20.14 11.24
C LYS A 307 17.41 -20.11 10.01
N PHE A 308 17.11 -19.28 9.02
CA PHE A 308 17.78 -19.26 7.73
C PHE A 308 18.83 -18.14 7.65
N ALA A 309 19.82 -18.31 6.77
CA ALA A 309 20.87 -17.30 6.55
C ALA A 309 20.34 -16.04 5.84
N SER A 310 19.36 -16.22 4.95
CA SER A 310 18.68 -15.14 4.23
C SER A 310 17.16 -15.36 4.15
N LEU A 311 16.40 -14.31 3.86
CA LEU A 311 14.95 -14.41 3.58
C LEU A 311 14.70 -15.23 2.30
N THR A 312 15.59 -15.11 1.32
CA THR A 312 15.56 -15.89 0.07
C THR A 312 15.69 -17.38 0.34
N ASP A 313 16.59 -17.81 1.25
CA ASP A 313 16.73 -19.22 1.62
C ASP A 313 15.48 -19.76 2.33
N ALA A 314 14.90 -18.97 3.24
CA ALA A 314 13.64 -19.31 3.90
C ALA A 314 12.51 -19.52 2.88
N LEU A 315 12.38 -18.61 1.91
CA LEU A 315 11.36 -18.70 0.85
C LEU A 315 11.61 -19.81 -0.16
N ASN A 316 12.87 -20.12 -0.47
CA ASN A 316 13.26 -21.26 -1.28
C ASN A 316 12.88 -22.57 -0.58
N ALA A 317 13.24 -22.74 0.69
CA ALA A 317 12.89 -23.92 1.49
C ALA A 317 11.37 -24.07 1.65
N ALA A 318 10.66 -22.97 1.93
CA ALA A 318 9.20 -22.94 1.98
C ALA A 318 8.57 -23.35 0.64
N SER A 319 9.14 -22.91 -0.48
CA SER A 319 8.65 -23.23 -1.83
C SER A 319 9.00 -24.64 -2.31
N ILE A 320 10.02 -25.30 -1.74
CA ILE A 320 10.25 -26.73 -1.95
C ILE A 320 9.18 -27.52 -1.18
N LYS A 321 9.01 -27.22 0.11
CA LYS A 321 8.03 -27.90 0.98
C LYS A 321 6.58 -27.67 0.55
N HIS A 322 6.28 -26.50 0.02
CA HIS A 322 4.94 -26.06 -0.38
C HIS A 322 4.93 -25.60 -1.85
N SER A 323 5.44 -26.47 -2.74
CA SER A 323 5.61 -26.22 -4.18
C SER A 323 4.38 -25.68 -4.90
N MET A 324 3.18 -26.04 -4.44
CA MET A 324 1.92 -25.60 -5.03
C MET A 324 1.32 -24.33 -4.42
N ALA A 325 1.83 -23.83 -3.29
CA ALA A 325 1.30 -22.63 -2.64
C ALA A 325 1.43 -21.41 -3.57
N PRO A 326 0.35 -20.66 -3.85
CA PRO A 326 0.41 -19.47 -4.71
C PRO A 326 1.07 -18.28 -4.00
N TYR A 327 0.93 -18.21 -2.67
CA TYR A 327 1.56 -17.23 -1.80
C TYR A 327 1.66 -17.75 -0.37
N PHE A 328 2.43 -17.03 0.45
CA PHE A 328 2.64 -17.31 1.86
C PHE A 328 2.09 -16.17 2.72
N TYR A 329 1.41 -16.54 3.81
CA TYR A 329 1.12 -15.62 4.90
C TYR A 329 2.28 -15.61 5.91
N VAL A 330 2.60 -14.43 6.43
CA VAL A 330 3.63 -14.23 7.45
C VAL A 330 3.02 -13.54 8.67
N ASN A 331 3.29 -14.09 9.85
CA ASN A 331 2.78 -13.55 11.12
C ASN A 331 3.45 -12.22 11.49
N LYS A 332 2.68 -11.35 12.15
CA LYS A 332 3.20 -10.14 12.80
C LYS A 332 3.45 -10.34 14.29
N LEU A 333 4.56 -9.78 14.73
CA LEU A 333 4.95 -9.64 16.13
C LEU A 333 4.89 -8.16 16.50
N GLU A 334 4.07 -7.81 17.49
CA GLU A 334 4.01 -6.43 18.00
C GLU A 334 5.41 -6.02 18.45
N SER A 335 5.96 -4.96 17.85
CA SER A 335 7.33 -4.54 18.10
C SER A 335 7.43 -3.02 18.23
N GLY A 336 8.57 -2.53 18.69
CA GLY A 336 8.84 -1.10 18.73
C GLY A 336 10.29 -0.79 19.02
N ILE A 337 10.66 0.46 18.80
CA ILE A 337 12.01 0.96 19.00
C ILE A 337 12.09 1.63 20.38
N LEU A 338 12.91 1.09 21.27
CA LEU A 338 13.25 1.64 22.56
C LEU A 338 13.93 2.99 22.39
N LEU A 339 13.27 4.05 22.85
CA LEU A 339 13.89 5.35 23.02
C LEU A 339 14.83 5.26 24.22
N THR A 340 16.13 5.17 23.94
CA THR A 340 17.18 5.06 24.96
C THR A 340 16.98 6.08 26.08
N ARG A 341 17.13 5.61 27.31
CA ARG A 341 17.35 6.48 28.47
C ARG A 341 18.55 7.36 28.13
N ARG A 342 18.30 8.68 28.03
CA ARG A 342 19.26 9.76 27.76
C ARG A 342 20.68 9.36 28.21
N GLN A 343 21.65 9.31 27.28
CA GLN A 343 23.05 8.94 27.56
C GLN A 343 23.55 9.72 28.78
N LYS A 344 23.50 9.10 29.97
CA LYS A 344 23.76 9.83 31.23
C LYS A 344 25.23 9.81 31.61
N ASN A 345 25.98 8.83 31.09
CA ASN A 345 27.42 8.69 31.25
C ASN A 345 28.07 8.58 29.85
N GLU A 346 28.44 9.71 29.25
CA GLU A 346 29.39 9.70 28.12
C GLU A 346 30.82 9.46 28.64
N SER A 347 31.13 8.21 28.99
CA SER A 347 32.47 7.83 29.46
C SER A 347 32.91 6.43 28.98
N THR A 348 32.56 6.06 27.74
CA THR A 348 33.30 5.02 27.02
C THR A 348 33.57 5.44 25.57
N LYS A 349 34.86 5.56 25.21
CA LYS A 349 35.33 5.69 23.82
C LYS A 349 35.21 4.35 23.05
N ALA A 350 34.13 3.61 23.30
CA ALA A 350 33.88 2.28 22.79
C ALA A 350 32.88 2.31 21.63
N SER A 351 33.41 2.51 20.43
CA SER A 351 32.84 1.97 19.18
C SER A 351 31.41 2.39 18.80
N ALA A 352 31.32 3.41 17.95
CA ALA A 352 30.14 3.65 17.11
C ALA A 352 29.95 2.62 15.95
N ARG A 353 30.66 1.47 15.96
CA ARG A 353 31.01 0.73 14.72
C ARG A 353 30.08 -0.42 14.30
N ASN A 354 28.99 -0.71 15.01
CA ASN A 354 28.03 -1.72 14.55
C ASN A 354 26.57 -1.26 14.72
N PHE A 355 25.96 -0.89 13.59
CA PHE A 355 24.54 -0.55 13.49
C PHE A 355 23.63 -1.70 13.95
N MET A 356 23.96 -2.94 13.57
CA MET A 356 23.15 -4.13 13.86
C MET A 356 23.17 -4.53 15.34
N HIS A 357 24.26 -4.26 16.05
CA HIS A 357 24.32 -4.45 17.50
C HIS A 357 23.31 -3.54 18.21
N LYS A 358 23.39 -2.24 17.94
CA LYS A 358 22.44 -1.25 18.46
C LYS A 358 21.01 -1.56 18.03
N PHE A 359 20.81 -1.98 16.79
CA PHE A 359 19.52 -2.39 16.28
C PHE A 359 18.88 -3.53 17.10
N ARG A 360 19.65 -4.58 17.44
CA ARG A 360 19.20 -5.68 18.30
C ARG A 360 18.86 -5.23 19.72
N GLU A 361 19.64 -4.33 20.30
CA GLU A 361 19.40 -3.77 21.65
C GLU A 361 18.22 -2.78 21.70
N LEU A 362 17.91 -2.14 20.57
CA LEU A 362 16.89 -1.09 20.50
C LEU A 362 15.51 -1.58 20.08
N ILE A 363 15.35 -2.77 19.50
CA ILE A 363 14.00 -3.30 19.27
C ILE A 363 13.56 -4.09 20.50
N LEU A 364 12.30 -3.90 20.89
CA LEU A 364 11.62 -4.77 21.84
C LEU A 364 10.38 -5.36 21.17
N SER A 365 10.08 -6.61 21.47
CA SER A 365 8.94 -7.36 20.91
C SER A 365 7.96 -7.78 22.01
N LYS A 366 6.66 -7.87 21.70
CA LYS A 366 5.63 -8.29 22.65
C LYS A 366 4.94 -9.57 22.18
N GLN A 367 3.66 -9.47 21.84
CA GLN A 367 2.80 -10.61 21.54
C GLN A 367 2.69 -10.75 20.03
N MET A 368 2.60 -11.99 19.58
CA MET A 368 2.12 -12.26 18.23
C MET A 368 0.67 -11.86 18.11
N TYR A 369 0.29 -11.35 16.95
CA TYR A 369 -1.11 -11.19 16.58
C TYR A 369 -1.26 -11.45 15.09
N ASN A 370 -2.28 -12.22 14.71
CA ASN A 370 -2.51 -12.60 13.32
C ASN A 370 -3.12 -11.42 12.55
N SER A 371 -2.24 -10.53 12.09
CA SER A 371 -2.50 -9.54 11.05
C SER A 371 -1.56 -9.86 9.89
N GLU A 372 -1.93 -10.90 9.14
CA GLU A 372 -1.07 -11.54 8.16
C GLU A 372 -0.74 -10.60 6.99
N LYS A 373 0.51 -10.64 6.51
CA LYS A 373 0.94 -9.99 5.27
C LYS A 373 1.42 -11.03 4.27
N LEU A 374 1.45 -10.64 3.00
CA LEU A 374 1.65 -11.55 1.88
C LEU A 374 3.08 -11.56 1.38
N VAL A 375 3.60 -12.77 1.13
CA VAL A 375 4.73 -12.98 0.22
C VAL A 375 4.25 -13.81 -0.97
N LEU A 376 4.06 -13.12 -2.09
CA LEU A 376 3.50 -13.63 -3.33
C LEU A 376 4.55 -14.40 -4.14
N ARG A 377 4.10 -15.36 -4.95
CA ARG A 377 4.88 -15.96 -6.04
C ARG A 377 4.27 -15.48 -7.37
N PRO A 378 4.81 -14.41 -8.00
CA PRO A 378 4.09 -13.68 -9.05
C PRO A 378 3.56 -14.54 -10.20
N ALA A 379 4.32 -15.53 -10.65
CA ALA A 379 3.89 -16.47 -11.70
C ALA A 379 2.54 -17.19 -11.42
N ARG A 380 2.11 -17.29 -10.16
CA ARG A 380 0.89 -18.00 -9.72
C ARG A 380 -0.25 -17.06 -9.30
N ILE A 381 -0.01 -15.76 -9.25
CA ILE A 381 -0.95 -14.73 -8.79
C ILE A 381 -1.33 -13.85 -9.97
N ASP A 382 -2.61 -13.52 -10.08
CA ASP A 382 -3.10 -12.55 -11.07
C ASP A 382 -3.45 -11.21 -10.38
N ALA A 383 -4.06 -11.21 -9.19
CA ALA A 383 -4.23 -10.00 -8.37
C ALA A 383 -4.23 -10.29 -6.86
N PHE A 384 -4.36 -9.26 -6.02
CA PHE A 384 -4.41 -9.41 -4.56
C PHE A 384 -5.01 -8.22 -3.81
N TRP A 385 -5.51 -8.51 -2.61
CA TRP A 385 -5.76 -7.51 -1.57
C TRP A 385 -4.54 -7.33 -0.66
N VAL A 386 -4.52 -6.30 0.20
CA VAL A 386 -3.38 -6.00 1.10
C VAL A 386 -3.00 -7.20 2.00
N HIS A 387 -3.99 -7.99 2.40
CA HIS A 387 -3.83 -9.07 3.38
C HIS A 387 -4.28 -10.45 2.91
N PHE A 388 -4.87 -10.62 1.72
CA PHE A 388 -5.20 -11.94 1.14
C PHE A 388 -5.32 -11.86 -0.39
N THR A 389 -5.37 -13.00 -1.07
CA THR A 389 -5.86 -13.07 -2.46
C THR A 389 -6.68 -14.33 -2.72
N ARG A 390 -7.66 -14.21 -3.62
CA ARG A 390 -8.45 -15.30 -4.20
C ARG A 390 -8.12 -15.55 -5.68
N ASP A 391 -7.23 -14.73 -6.23
CA ASP A 391 -7.00 -14.52 -7.66
C ASP A 391 -5.67 -15.20 -8.05
N TYR A 392 -5.68 -16.53 -7.99
CA TYR A 392 -4.52 -17.37 -8.20
C TYR A 392 -4.84 -18.62 -9.01
N LYS A 393 -3.84 -19.15 -9.72
CA LYS A 393 -4.02 -20.24 -10.68
C LYS A 393 -4.11 -21.61 -9.97
N GLY A 394 -5.20 -22.34 -10.23
CA GLY A 394 -5.42 -23.73 -9.77
C GLY A 394 -6.06 -23.88 -8.39
N LYS A 395 -6.28 -25.13 -7.96
CA LYS A 395 -7.06 -25.48 -6.74
C LYS A 395 -6.29 -25.35 -5.41
N HIS A 396 -5.06 -24.83 -5.41
CA HIS A 396 -4.16 -24.91 -4.27
C HIS A 396 -4.26 -23.70 -3.34
N LYS A 397 -4.42 -23.95 -2.04
CA LYS A 397 -4.63 -22.92 -1.03
C LYS A 397 -3.30 -22.22 -0.65
N PRO A 398 -3.34 -20.96 -0.20
CA PRO A 398 -2.20 -20.31 0.45
C PRO A 398 -1.77 -21.06 1.71
N VAL A 399 -0.52 -20.81 2.12
CA VAL A 399 0.09 -21.45 3.30
C VAL A 399 0.49 -20.40 4.32
N GLN A 400 0.03 -20.57 5.56
CA GLN A 400 0.58 -19.87 6.72
C GLN A 400 1.96 -20.44 7.05
N LEU A 401 3.00 -19.62 6.99
CA LEU A 401 4.34 -20.05 7.36
C LEU A 401 4.52 -20.09 8.88
N SER A 402 5.30 -21.07 9.35
CA SER A 402 5.86 -21.06 10.71
C SER A 402 6.83 -19.89 10.87
N ASN A 403 6.88 -19.33 12.08
CA ASN A 403 7.82 -18.27 12.46
C ASN A 403 9.29 -18.68 12.28
N ASP A 404 9.59 -19.99 12.27
CA ASP A 404 10.93 -20.52 12.00
C ASP A 404 11.44 -20.11 10.60
N TYR A 405 10.53 -19.98 9.63
CA TYR A 405 10.85 -19.46 8.30
C TYR A 405 11.06 -17.96 8.37
N MET A 406 10.00 -17.22 8.69
CA MET A 406 10.02 -15.76 8.71
C MET A 406 8.99 -15.21 9.70
N THR A 407 9.21 -13.98 10.16
CA THR A 407 8.26 -13.22 10.99
C THR A 407 8.39 -11.74 10.63
N ILE A 408 7.31 -10.97 10.79
CA ILE A 408 7.33 -9.52 10.63
C ILE A 408 7.39 -8.86 12.01
N LEU A 409 8.42 -8.05 12.25
CA LEU A 409 8.49 -7.14 13.39
C LEU A 409 7.73 -5.87 13.03
N HIS A 410 6.56 -5.65 13.62
CA HIS A 410 5.73 -4.49 13.32
C HIS A 410 6.12 -3.31 14.23
N LEU A 411 7.03 -2.46 13.74
CA LEU A 411 7.73 -1.37 14.44
C LEU A 411 6.90 -0.07 14.56
N SER A 412 5.59 -0.16 14.76
CA SER A 412 4.70 1.01 14.80
C SER A 412 4.77 1.81 16.10
N LYS A 413 5.69 1.49 17.02
CA LYS A 413 5.76 2.09 18.36
C LYS A 413 7.17 2.57 18.69
N ASP A 414 7.26 3.76 19.28
CA ASP A 414 8.41 4.14 20.10
C ASP A 414 8.12 3.73 21.55
N ILE A 415 9.05 3.00 22.17
CA ILE A 415 8.87 2.45 23.51
C ILE A 415 9.69 3.31 24.47
N LYS A 416 9.03 3.87 25.49
CA LYS A 416 9.71 4.53 26.60
C LYS A 416 10.27 3.47 27.55
N ALA A 417 11.42 3.71 28.16
CA ALA A 417 12.02 2.78 29.14
C ALA A 417 11.04 2.35 30.25
N SER A 418 10.17 3.25 30.72
CA SER A 418 9.12 2.97 31.73
C SER A 418 7.94 2.12 31.22
N ALA A 419 7.95 1.73 29.94
CA ALA A 419 6.95 0.86 29.31
C ALA A 419 7.60 -0.38 28.67
N ALA A 420 8.90 -0.60 28.92
CA ALA A 420 9.65 -1.73 28.38
C ALA A 420 9.29 -3.06 29.07
N GLU A 421 8.87 -3.04 30.34
CA GLU A 421 8.48 -4.22 31.14
C GLU A 421 7.39 -5.08 30.49
N GLY A 422 6.55 -4.47 29.64
CA GLY A 422 5.51 -5.17 28.87
C GLY A 422 5.98 -5.79 27.54
N TYR A 423 7.27 -5.73 27.22
CA TYR A 423 7.88 -6.32 26.02
C TYR A 423 8.96 -7.33 26.42
N ASN A 424 9.01 -8.46 25.71
CA ASN A 424 10.01 -9.50 25.88
C ASN A 424 11.17 -9.33 24.88
N GLU A 425 12.40 -9.26 25.38
CA GLU A 425 13.63 -9.25 24.57
C GLU A 425 13.92 -10.62 23.91
N LYS A 426 13.32 -11.70 24.43
CA LYS A 426 13.62 -13.10 24.08
C LYS A 426 13.37 -13.53 22.62
N PHE A 427 12.70 -12.72 21.80
CA PHE A 427 12.54 -13.04 20.37
C PHE A 427 13.80 -12.68 19.58
N LEU A 428 14.38 -11.50 19.82
CA LEU A 428 15.57 -11.04 19.10
C LEU A 428 16.81 -11.82 19.48
N THR A 429 16.91 -12.29 20.73
CA THR A 429 18.02 -13.15 21.17
C THR A 429 18.02 -14.52 20.50
N LYS A 430 16.94 -14.94 19.83
CA LYS A 430 16.93 -16.14 18.96
C LYS A 430 17.44 -15.86 17.54
N ILE A 431 17.60 -14.59 17.14
CA ILE A 431 18.13 -14.18 15.84
C ILE A 431 19.67 -14.26 15.84
N MET A 432 20.18 -15.44 16.21
CA MET A 432 21.60 -15.68 16.47
C MET A 432 22.44 -15.83 15.19
N ASN A 433 21.81 -16.12 14.05
CA ASN A 433 22.50 -16.53 12.83
C ASN A 433 22.59 -15.44 11.73
N TRP A 434 22.13 -14.21 11.98
CA TRP A 434 22.51 -13.11 11.07
C TRP A 434 24.04 -12.95 11.16
N PRO A 435 24.79 -12.99 10.04
CA PRO A 435 26.24 -13.15 10.05
C PRO A 435 26.92 -12.17 11.01
N ALA A 436 27.90 -12.65 11.78
CA ALA A 436 28.74 -11.77 12.62
C ALA A 436 29.43 -10.65 11.81
N ALA A 437 29.54 -10.84 10.48
CA ALA A 437 30.06 -9.90 9.50
C ALA A 437 29.11 -8.74 9.13
N VAL A 438 27.87 -8.65 9.63
CA VAL A 438 27.02 -7.45 9.43
C VAL A 438 27.49 -6.31 10.34
N ASN A 439 28.66 -5.77 10.00
CA ASN A 439 29.19 -4.50 10.48
C ASN A 439 28.35 -3.32 9.93
N GLU A 440 28.63 -2.10 10.40
CA GLU A 440 28.17 -0.88 9.72
C GLU A 440 28.47 -1.01 8.21
N SER A 441 27.45 -0.88 7.35
CA SER A 441 27.65 -1.05 5.91
C SER A 441 28.49 0.09 5.35
N ASP A 442 29.17 -0.16 4.22
CA ASP A 442 30.00 0.88 3.59
C ASP A 442 29.17 2.07 3.10
N PHE A 443 27.85 1.91 2.95
CA PHE A 443 26.92 3.02 2.74
C PHE A 443 26.88 3.94 3.97
N LEU A 444 26.65 3.40 5.17
CA LEU A 444 26.62 4.17 6.41
C LEU A 444 27.99 4.76 6.76
N LYS A 445 29.09 4.05 6.47
CA LYS A 445 30.45 4.55 6.75
C LYS A 445 30.78 5.85 6.01
N LYS A 446 30.25 6.07 4.80
CA LYS A 446 30.53 7.25 3.94
C LYS A 446 30.25 8.55 4.68
N ALA A 447 31.22 9.48 4.63
CA ALA A 447 31.08 10.80 5.23
C ALA A 447 29.89 11.61 4.67
N THR A 448 29.55 11.40 3.38
CA THR A 448 28.36 11.99 2.74
C THR A 448 27.06 11.48 3.36
N THR A 449 26.95 10.18 3.61
CA THR A 449 25.80 9.55 4.28
C THR A 449 25.66 10.04 5.72
N LYS A 450 26.77 10.09 6.48
CA LYS A 450 26.79 10.63 7.85
C LYS A 450 26.26 12.07 7.89
N LYS A 451 26.77 12.95 7.01
CA LYS A 451 26.28 14.33 6.85
C LYS A 451 24.79 14.43 6.47
N ILE A 452 24.23 13.44 5.76
CA ILE A 452 22.78 13.37 5.47
C ILE A 452 22.01 12.98 6.73
N ILE A 453 22.49 11.99 7.49
CA ILE A 453 21.88 11.52 8.74
C ILE A 453 21.89 12.60 9.82
N ASP A 454 22.99 13.36 9.96
CA ASP A 454 23.11 14.45 10.93
C ASP A 454 22.10 15.59 10.70
N GLN A 455 21.62 15.75 9.46
CA GLN A 455 20.59 16.72 9.06
C GLN A 455 19.15 16.21 9.26
N MET A 456 18.96 14.99 9.78
CA MET A 456 17.64 14.40 9.91
C MET A 456 16.80 15.05 11.03
N PRO A 457 15.46 15.05 10.89
CA PRO A 457 14.58 15.56 11.92
C PRO A 457 14.72 14.75 13.22
N LYS A 458 14.97 15.48 14.32
CA LYS A 458 15.06 14.93 15.70
C LYS A 458 13.71 14.84 16.42
N LYS A 459 12.63 15.29 15.77
CA LYS A 459 11.25 15.29 16.27
C LYS A 459 10.31 14.72 15.21
N HIS A 460 9.30 13.98 15.66
CA HIS A 460 8.16 13.57 14.85
C HIS A 460 7.12 14.70 14.77
N TYR A 461 6.69 15.04 13.56
CA TYR A 461 5.65 16.03 13.28
C TYR A 461 4.33 15.38 12.88
N TYR A 462 4.38 14.19 12.27
CA TYR A 462 3.24 13.53 11.63
C TYR A 462 2.97 12.12 12.15
N PHE A 463 4.00 11.39 12.59
CA PHE A 463 3.92 9.95 12.87
C PHE A 463 2.79 9.59 13.83
N ASP A 464 2.73 10.24 15.00
CA ASP A 464 1.71 9.95 16.02
C ASP A 464 0.28 10.24 15.52
N ALA A 465 0.10 11.29 14.71
CA ALA A 465 -1.19 11.65 14.15
C ALA A 465 -1.64 10.67 13.05
N ILE A 466 -0.72 10.22 12.19
CA ILE A 466 -0.99 9.20 11.16
C ILE A 466 -1.30 7.86 11.82
N ARG A 467 -0.52 7.45 12.82
CA ARG A 467 -0.71 6.24 13.62
C ARG A 467 -2.05 6.24 14.36
N HIS A 468 -2.46 7.36 14.93
CA HIS A 468 -3.80 7.51 15.53
C HIS A 468 -4.87 7.32 14.44
N CYS A 469 -4.74 8.02 13.31
CA CYS A 469 -5.72 7.90 12.23
C CYS A 469 -5.81 6.49 11.61
N SER A 470 -4.69 5.79 11.46
CA SER A 470 -4.68 4.39 11.00
C SER A 470 -5.49 3.48 11.93
N ARG A 471 -5.38 3.65 13.26
CA ARG A 471 -6.22 2.93 14.23
C ARG A 471 -7.70 3.29 14.12
N PHE A 472 -8.01 4.57 13.92
CA PHE A 472 -9.39 5.02 13.69
C PHE A 472 -9.97 4.36 12.44
N ILE A 473 -9.24 4.39 11.32
CA ILE A 473 -9.63 3.76 10.05
C ILE A 473 -9.84 2.25 10.23
N ASN A 474 -8.89 1.54 10.85
CA ASN A 474 -8.96 0.09 11.01
C ASN A 474 -10.05 -0.36 12.01
N ASN A 475 -10.42 0.49 12.97
CA ASN A 475 -11.49 0.21 13.91
C ASN A 475 -12.88 0.65 13.40
N TYR A 476 -12.96 1.49 12.36
CA TYR A 476 -14.22 2.04 11.86
C TYR A 476 -15.26 0.98 11.47
N PRO A 477 -14.91 -0.16 10.82
CA PRO A 477 -15.88 -1.21 10.50
C PRO A 477 -16.53 -1.88 11.73
N ASN A 478 -15.94 -1.72 12.92
CA ASN A 478 -16.45 -2.24 14.18
C ASN A 478 -17.24 -1.19 14.99
N ALA A 479 -17.48 0.00 14.44
CA ALA A 479 -18.28 1.03 15.09
C ALA A 479 -19.77 0.61 15.12
N PRO A 480 -20.48 0.72 16.26
CA PRO A 480 -21.84 0.19 16.42
C PRO A 480 -22.94 1.02 15.72
N VAL A 481 -22.60 1.90 14.77
CA VAL A 481 -23.55 2.82 14.12
C VAL A 481 -23.78 2.40 12.68
N GLN A 482 -25.05 2.25 12.28
CA GLN A 482 -25.50 1.87 10.93
C GLN A 482 -25.30 2.99 9.87
N ILE A 483 -24.21 3.77 9.96
CA ILE A 483 -23.84 4.73 8.91
C ILE A 483 -23.17 3.93 7.77
N PRO A 484 -23.56 4.11 6.50
CA PRO A 484 -22.81 3.56 5.37
C PRO A 484 -21.34 3.92 5.51
N SER A 485 -20.46 2.92 5.64
CA SER A 485 -19.06 3.17 5.95
C SER A 485 -18.44 3.98 4.80
N PRO A 486 -18.00 5.24 5.04
CA PRO A 486 -17.38 6.03 3.99
C PRO A 486 -16.11 5.31 3.55
N CYS A 487 -15.80 5.39 2.25
CA CYS A 487 -14.60 4.80 1.69
C CYS A 487 -13.36 5.26 2.48
N LEU A 488 -12.68 4.30 3.10
CA LEU A 488 -11.70 4.57 4.15
C LEU A 488 -10.42 5.18 3.56
N SER A 489 -10.18 6.45 3.87
CA SER A 489 -9.12 7.25 3.26
C SER A 489 -8.38 8.11 4.28
N TYR A 490 -7.05 8.15 4.20
CA TYR A 490 -6.19 9.00 5.02
C TYR A 490 -6.41 10.52 4.79
N LYS A 491 -7.21 10.92 3.79
CA LYS A 491 -7.71 12.31 3.66
C LYS A 491 -8.73 12.69 4.75
N LEU A 492 -9.36 11.72 5.41
CA LEU A 492 -10.26 11.95 6.55
C LEU A 492 -9.48 12.41 7.80
N CYS A 493 -8.20 12.05 7.90
CA CYS A 493 -7.33 12.38 9.03
C CYS A 493 -7.13 13.90 9.22
N ASN A 494 -7.33 14.39 10.45
CA ASN A 494 -6.93 15.75 10.82
C ASN A 494 -5.44 15.79 11.17
N LEU A 495 -4.59 16.08 10.16
CA LEU A 495 -3.14 16.02 10.30
C LEU A 495 -2.52 17.42 10.57
N PRO A 496 -1.47 17.50 11.41
CA PRO A 496 -0.99 18.77 11.95
C PRO A 496 -0.39 19.70 10.90
N LYS A 497 -0.72 21.00 11.00
CA LYS A 497 -0.19 22.05 10.13
C LYS A 497 1.16 22.55 10.66
N VAL A 498 2.25 21.95 10.18
CA VAL A 498 3.61 22.28 10.60
C VAL A 498 4.40 23.02 9.51
N LYS A 499 5.25 23.97 9.92
CA LYS A 499 6.16 24.70 9.03
C LYS A 499 7.45 23.88 8.81
N VAL A 500 7.33 22.80 8.04
CA VAL A 500 8.46 21.95 7.62
C VAL A 500 8.49 21.84 6.09
N ASP A 501 9.67 21.64 5.52
CA ASP A 501 9.83 21.42 4.08
C ASP A 501 9.55 19.96 3.72
N CYS A 502 8.56 19.76 2.86
CA CYS A 502 8.19 18.45 2.34
C CYS A 502 8.38 18.37 0.83
N SER A 503 8.77 17.21 0.35
CA SER A 503 8.67 16.84 -1.06
C SER A 503 7.35 16.09 -1.24
N VAL A 504 6.53 16.56 -2.18
CA VAL A 504 5.15 16.11 -2.35
C VAL A 504 4.93 15.73 -3.81
N ALA A 505 4.39 14.54 -4.06
CA ALA A 505 4.07 14.08 -5.40
C ALA A 505 2.95 14.93 -6.03
N LYS A 506 3.12 15.16 -7.32
CA LYS A 506 2.18 15.78 -8.26
C LYS A 506 2.13 14.90 -9.51
N SER A 507 0.94 14.81 -10.10
CA SER A 507 0.69 14.00 -11.29
C SER A 507 0.14 14.91 -12.40
N LYS A 508 0.55 14.65 -13.64
CA LYS A 508 -0.04 15.23 -14.85
C LYS A 508 -0.76 14.13 -15.61
N TYR A 509 -2.00 14.40 -15.98
CA TYR A 509 -2.83 13.53 -16.80
C TYR A 509 -3.03 14.15 -18.17
N TYR A 510 -3.05 13.33 -19.21
CA TYR A 510 -3.79 13.61 -20.43
C TYR A 510 -5.26 13.30 -20.14
N THR A 511 -6.20 14.05 -20.71
CA THR A 511 -7.62 13.88 -20.44
C THR A 511 -8.42 14.17 -21.70
N LYS A 512 -9.25 13.21 -22.10
CA LYS A 512 -10.11 13.28 -23.29
C LYS A 512 -11.47 12.67 -22.93
N THR A 513 -12.55 13.40 -23.23
CA THR A 513 -13.92 12.88 -23.14
C THR A 513 -14.21 12.04 -24.38
N ILE A 514 -14.92 10.93 -24.23
CA ILE A 514 -15.33 10.06 -25.32
C ILE A 514 -16.56 10.67 -26.01
N MET A 515 -16.39 11.07 -27.27
CA MET A 515 -17.44 11.61 -28.13
C MET A 515 -18.08 10.48 -28.96
N PRO A 516 -19.33 10.62 -29.44
CA PRO A 516 -20.24 11.76 -29.22
C PRO A 516 -20.99 11.72 -27.88
N THR A 517 -20.99 10.58 -27.18
CA THR A 517 -21.91 10.36 -26.04
C THR A 517 -21.58 11.16 -24.78
N ASN A 518 -20.32 11.56 -24.59
CA ASN A 518 -19.82 12.22 -23.39
C ASN A 518 -20.00 11.43 -22.06
N ILE A 519 -20.35 10.14 -22.14
CA ILE A 519 -20.61 9.29 -20.96
C ILE A 519 -19.33 9.00 -20.19
N TYR A 520 -18.17 8.91 -20.86
CA TYR A 520 -16.90 8.63 -20.19
C TYR A 520 -15.83 9.68 -20.49
N ARG A 521 -14.97 9.92 -19.49
CA ARG A 521 -13.78 10.75 -19.59
C ARG A 521 -12.57 9.93 -19.15
N VAL A 522 -11.56 9.86 -20.01
CA VAL A 522 -10.39 9.02 -19.80
C VAL A 522 -9.21 9.88 -19.38
N HIS A 523 -8.61 9.55 -18.25
CA HIS A 523 -7.42 10.18 -17.69
C HIS A 523 -6.21 9.24 -17.78
N VAL A 524 -5.28 9.53 -18.68
CA VAL A 524 -4.03 8.76 -18.79
C VAL A 524 -2.94 9.46 -17.99
N LEU A 525 -2.38 8.80 -16.97
CA LEU A 525 -1.25 9.34 -16.20
C LEU A 525 -0.03 9.49 -17.09
N ARG A 526 0.36 10.73 -17.40
CA ARG A 526 1.54 11.02 -18.24
C ARG A 526 2.83 11.08 -17.46
N LYS A 527 2.82 11.63 -16.24
CA LYS A 527 3.96 11.57 -15.31
C LYS A 527 3.59 11.95 -13.88
N SER A 528 4.33 11.37 -12.93
CA SER A 528 4.37 11.81 -11.52
C SER A 528 5.76 12.31 -11.14
N TYR A 529 5.82 13.40 -10.38
CA TYR A 529 7.06 14.08 -9.99
C TYR A 529 6.92 14.73 -8.61
N PHE A 530 8.05 14.92 -7.91
CA PHE A 530 8.05 15.65 -6.65
C PHE A 530 8.15 17.16 -6.88
N VAL A 531 7.36 17.92 -6.09
CA VAL A 531 7.58 19.35 -5.88
C VAL A 531 7.98 19.59 -4.43
N LYS A 532 8.96 20.48 -4.19
CA LYS A 532 9.25 20.97 -2.85
C LYS A 532 8.11 21.89 -2.40
N ARG A 533 7.75 21.81 -1.12
CA ARG A 533 6.73 22.63 -0.52
C ARG A 533 7.13 23.06 0.89
N LYS A 534 7.15 24.38 1.08
CA LYS A 534 7.25 25.03 2.37
C LYS A 534 5.87 24.97 3.06
N GLY A 535 5.80 24.52 4.30
CA GLY A 535 4.54 24.41 5.05
C GLY A 535 3.85 23.05 4.97
N GLY A 536 4.63 21.96 4.95
CA GLY A 536 4.17 20.62 5.28
C GLY A 536 3.71 19.74 4.12
N CYS A 537 3.49 18.46 4.45
CA CYS A 537 3.35 17.36 3.51
C CYS A 537 1.92 17.19 2.94
N PHE A 538 0.91 17.79 3.57
CA PHE A 538 -0.51 17.67 3.19
C PHE A 538 -1.05 18.95 2.56
N GLY A 539 -1.90 18.82 1.54
CA GLY A 539 -2.59 19.97 0.91
C GLY A 539 -3.33 20.84 1.92
N ARG A 540 -3.63 22.09 1.56
CA ARG A 540 -4.86 22.68 2.13
C ARG A 540 -6.00 21.74 1.72
N LYS A 541 -6.95 21.41 2.61
CA LYS A 541 -8.23 20.83 2.17
C LYS A 541 -8.75 21.76 1.08
N LEU A 542 -9.12 21.21 -0.08
CA LEU A 542 -9.85 21.99 -1.06
C LEU A 542 -11.15 22.42 -0.38
N LYS A 543 -11.37 23.74 -0.31
CA LYS A 543 -12.71 24.26 -0.12
C LYS A 543 -13.37 24.07 -1.48
N PHE A 544 -14.21 23.05 -1.57
CA PHE A 544 -15.25 22.99 -2.58
C PHE A 544 -16.39 23.89 -2.11
#